data_AF-A0AAU9U248-F1
#
_entry.id   AF-A0AAU9U248-F1
#
_cell.length_a   1.000
_cell.length_b   1.000
_cell.length_c   1.000
_cell.angle_alpha   90.00
_cell.angle_beta   90.00
_cell.angle_gamma   90.00
#
_symmetry.space_group_name_H-M   'P 1'
#
loop_
_entity.id
_entity.type
_entity.pdbx_description
1 polymer ?
#
loop_
_entity_poly.entity_id
_entity_poly.type
_entity_poly.pdbx_seq_one_letter_code
_entity_poly.pdbx_strand_id
1 'polypeptide(L)'
;MGDSATAMRDPVFYRWHSHIDNLFQLYKSKLPPYTKNELEWSGVSVHSVGVESAAGASALRTQWERSALRLDRGLDFAKLGSVLGTVTHLTHHDFVYAITVENTRVHEVTGTVRLFMAPNRNDKGDWLNLEEQRRLMIELDKFTHPIPVGRSTISRRSLDSSVTIPYDRTFRSQNERSGDPGSAEAAEFDFCGCGWPHHLLIPKGTASGFTMTLFCMITNWEEDRVDQDTVGVCSDGVAYCGLRDRKYPDRRAMGFPFDRRASASVLQEFLTLNMATSDIIIRFKDEIRDHQKKD
;
A
#
# COMPACT_ATOMS: atom_id res chain seq x y z
N MET A 1 -20.22 14.89 4.20
CA MET A 1 -19.58 15.04 2.87
C MET A 1 -18.92 16.40 2.62
N GLY A 2 -19.26 17.48 3.34
CA GLY A 2 -18.68 18.82 3.09
C GLY A 2 -17.33 19.12 3.75
N ASP A 3 -16.77 18.19 4.52
CA ASP A 3 -15.49 18.32 5.22
C ASP A 3 -14.65 17.06 4.98
N SER A 4 -13.40 17.21 4.56
CA SER A 4 -12.50 16.11 4.19
C SER A 4 -12.20 15.15 5.35
N ALA A 5 -12.17 15.64 6.60
CA ALA A 5 -11.89 14.81 7.78
C ALA A 5 -13.06 13.89 8.17
N THR A 6 -14.27 14.16 7.67
CA THR A 6 -15.47 13.38 7.98
C THR A 6 -16.13 12.74 6.76
N ALA A 7 -15.80 13.18 5.54
CA ALA A 7 -16.46 12.73 4.32
C ALA A 7 -16.42 11.20 4.14
N MET A 8 -15.27 10.56 4.39
CA MET A 8 -15.12 9.10 4.24
C MET A 8 -15.97 8.25 5.20
N ARG A 9 -16.64 8.87 6.19
CA ARG A 9 -17.54 8.15 7.12
C ARG A 9 -18.90 7.84 6.49
N ASP A 10 -19.29 8.57 5.45
CA ASP A 10 -20.59 8.44 4.79
C ASP A 10 -20.48 7.46 3.61
N PRO A 11 -21.31 6.39 3.53
CA PRO A 11 -21.32 5.49 2.37
C PRO A 11 -21.50 6.18 1.00
N VAL A 12 -22.15 7.35 0.96
CA VAL A 12 -22.31 8.16 -0.26
C VAL A 12 -20.96 8.63 -0.81
N PHE A 13 -19.94 8.82 0.05
CA PHE A 13 -18.57 9.13 -0.36
C PHE A 13 -18.08 8.18 -1.44
N TYR A 14 -18.22 6.88 -1.20
CA TYR A 14 -17.71 5.84 -2.07
C TYR A 14 -18.52 5.75 -3.37
N ARG A 15 -19.85 5.95 -3.31
CA ARG A 15 -20.67 6.00 -4.53
C ARG A 15 -20.29 7.17 -5.43
N TRP A 16 -20.10 8.35 -4.85
CA TRP A 16 -19.67 9.54 -5.57
C TRP A 16 -18.27 9.36 -6.16
N HIS A 17 -17.30 8.90 -5.35
CA HIS A 17 -15.94 8.70 -5.83
C HIS A 17 -15.83 7.56 -6.85
N SER A 18 -16.67 6.52 -6.79
CA SER A 18 -16.78 5.55 -7.88
C SER A 18 -17.29 6.17 -9.18
N HIS A 19 -18.23 7.11 -9.12
CA HIS A 19 -18.66 7.84 -10.32
C HIS A 19 -17.51 8.67 -10.91
N ILE A 20 -16.76 9.39 -10.07
CA ILE A 20 -15.59 10.16 -10.50
C ILE A 20 -14.47 9.25 -11.02
N ASP A 21 -14.18 8.13 -10.36
CA ASP A 21 -13.22 7.12 -10.85
C ASP A 21 -13.62 6.60 -12.23
N ASN A 22 -14.91 6.32 -12.46
CA ASN A 22 -15.38 5.90 -13.79
C ASN A 22 -15.04 6.93 -14.89
N LEU A 23 -15.04 8.24 -14.59
CA LEU A 23 -14.61 9.26 -15.55
C LEU A 23 -13.11 9.16 -15.86
N PHE A 24 -12.26 8.92 -14.85
CA PHE A 24 -10.84 8.66 -15.06
C PHE A 24 -10.60 7.35 -15.83
N GLN A 25 -11.37 6.30 -15.54
CA GLN A 25 -11.31 5.03 -16.26
C GLN A 25 -11.71 5.18 -17.74
N LEU A 26 -12.69 6.05 -18.06
CA LEU A 26 -13.04 6.36 -19.46
C LEU A 26 -11.89 7.03 -20.22
N TYR A 27 -11.07 7.83 -19.53
CA TYR A 27 -9.83 8.35 -20.12
C TYR A 27 -8.77 7.25 -20.25
N LYS A 28 -8.51 6.50 -19.17
CA LYS A 28 -7.51 5.41 -19.16
C LYS A 28 -7.82 4.33 -20.19
N SER A 29 -9.09 4.04 -20.48
CA SER A 29 -9.49 3.08 -21.52
C SER A 29 -9.17 3.53 -22.94
N LYS A 30 -8.87 4.81 -23.17
CA LYS A 30 -8.43 5.34 -24.47
C LYS A 30 -6.92 5.25 -24.66
N LEU A 31 -6.17 5.04 -23.58
CA LEU A 31 -4.72 4.82 -23.67
C LEU A 31 -4.47 3.42 -24.23
N PRO A 32 -3.46 3.25 -25.10
CA PRO A 32 -3.09 1.92 -25.55
C PRO A 32 -2.64 1.07 -24.34
N PRO A 33 -2.96 -0.24 -24.34
CA PRO A 33 -2.36 -1.19 -23.42
C PRO A 33 -0.84 -1.07 -23.42
N TYR A 34 -0.23 -1.31 -22.26
CA TYR A 34 1.23 -1.37 -22.19
C TYR A 34 1.76 -2.46 -23.12
N THR A 35 2.77 -2.11 -23.90
CA THR A 35 3.49 -3.05 -24.75
C THR A 35 4.32 -4.00 -23.90
N LYS A 36 4.68 -5.14 -24.48
CA LYS A 36 5.58 -6.10 -23.84
C LYS A 36 6.90 -5.43 -23.39
N ASN A 37 7.46 -4.54 -24.20
CA ASN A 37 8.70 -3.82 -23.86
C ASN A 37 8.55 -2.82 -22.71
N GLU A 38 7.34 -2.28 -22.48
CA GLU A 38 7.09 -1.39 -21.34
C GLU A 38 6.90 -2.16 -20.03
N LEU A 39 6.55 -3.46 -20.10
CA LEU A 39 6.31 -4.34 -18.96
C LEU A 39 7.53 -5.21 -18.62
N GLU A 40 8.25 -5.69 -19.63
CA GLU A 40 9.37 -6.60 -19.46
C GLU A 40 10.64 -5.91 -19.00
N TRP A 41 11.40 -6.62 -18.18
CA TRP A 41 12.77 -6.26 -17.87
C TRP A 41 13.71 -7.44 -18.14
N SER A 42 14.34 -7.44 -19.32
CA SER A 42 15.19 -8.55 -19.76
C SER A 42 16.38 -8.79 -18.82
N GLY A 43 16.67 -10.06 -18.56
CA GLY A 43 17.73 -10.50 -17.66
C GLY A 43 17.36 -10.51 -16.18
N VAL A 44 16.14 -10.12 -15.81
CA VAL A 44 15.60 -10.27 -14.45
C VAL A 44 14.31 -11.07 -14.50
N SER A 45 14.22 -12.09 -13.66
CA SER A 45 13.03 -12.93 -13.55
C SER A 45 12.61 -13.11 -12.09
N VAL A 46 11.30 -13.05 -11.84
CA VAL A 46 10.71 -13.31 -10.52
C VAL A 46 10.18 -14.73 -10.55
N HIS A 47 10.78 -15.60 -9.74
CA HIS A 47 10.39 -17.01 -9.66
C HIS A 47 9.21 -17.24 -8.73
N SER A 48 9.14 -16.46 -7.64
CA SER A 48 8.06 -16.56 -6.67
C SER A 48 7.89 -15.26 -5.89
N VAL A 49 6.67 -15.05 -5.41
CA VAL A 49 6.33 -14.07 -4.38
C VAL A 49 5.46 -14.76 -3.35
N GLY A 50 5.71 -14.51 -2.07
CA GLY A 50 4.89 -15.03 -0.98
C GLY A 50 4.94 -14.14 0.24
N VAL A 51 4.15 -14.50 1.24
CA VAL A 51 4.19 -13.88 2.57
C VAL A 51 4.49 -14.93 3.63
N GLU A 52 5.30 -14.54 4.60
CA GLU A 52 5.60 -15.29 5.80
C GLU A 52 5.07 -14.52 7.01
N SER A 53 4.26 -15.16 7.84
CA SER A 53 3.71 -14.57 9.06
C SER A 53 3.62 -15.61 10.18
N ALA A 54 3.27 -15.15 11.39
CA ALA A 54 2.97 -16.05 12.51
C ALA A 54 1.78 -17.01 12.23
N ALA A 55 0.95 -16.73 11.22
CA ALA A 55 -0.13 -17.61 10.78
C ALA A 55 0.33 -18.69 9.78
N GLY A 56 1.59 -18.68 9.36
CA GLY A 56 2.17 -19.58 8.36
C GLY A 56 2.42 -18.90 7.01
N ALA A 57 2.94 -19.68 6.07
CA ALA A 57 3.17 -19.22 4.69
C ALA A 57 1.85 -18.95 3.96
N SER A 58 1.80 -17.89 3.15
CA SER A 58 0.63 -17.46 2.36
C SER A 58 -0.64 -17.18 3.18
N ALA A 59 -0.51 -16.97 4.49
CA ALA A 59 -1.61 -16.66 5.38
C ALA A 59 -1.35 -15.35 6.13
N LEU A 60 -2.34 -14.47 6.12
CA LEU A 60 -2.36 -13.22 6.87
C LEU A 60 -3.49 -13.24 7.89
N ARG A 61 -3.29 -12.53 8.99
CA ARG A 61 -4.27 -12.48 10.08
C ARG A 61 -4.55 -11.04 10.49
N THR A 62 -5.82 -10.74 10.56
CA THR A 62 -6.39 -9.48 11.02
C THR A 62 -7.20 -9.71 12.29
N GLN A 63 -7.37 -8.67 13.10
CA GLN A 63 -8.19 -8.70 14.30
C GLN A 63 -8.55 -7.28 14.75
N TRP A 64 -9.31 -7.14 15.83
CA TRP A 64 -9.55 -5.83 16.44
C TRP A 64 -8.41 -5.45 17.39
N GLU A 65 -8.08 -4.17 17.40
CA GLU A 65 -7.19 -3.54 18.38
C GLU A 65 -7.87 -2.37 19.05
N ARG A 66 -7.72 -2.26 20.36
CA ARG A 66 -8.24 -1.17 21.17
C ARG A 66 -7.11 -0.24 21.56
N SER A 67 -7.29 1.04 21.29
CA SER A 67 -6.28 2.06 21.47
C SER A 67 -6.82 3.27 22.23
N ALA A 68 -5.96 3.90 23.03
CA ALA A 68 -6.26 5.14 23.74
C ALA A 68 -5.66 6.33 23.00
N LEU A 69 -6.46 7.37 22.78
CA LEU A 69 -6.11 8.59 22.07
C LEU A 69 -6.21 9.79 23.00
N ARG A 70 -5.24 10.71 22.92
CA ARG A 70 -5.27 11.97 23.65
C ARG A 70 -6.13 13.00 22.90
N LEU A 71 -7.15 13.50 23.58
CA LEU A 71 -8.12 14.46 23.03
C LEU A 71 -7.99 15.85 23.64
N ASP A 72 -7.05 16.04 24.57
CA ASP A 72 -6.96 17.24 25.41
C ASP A 72 -6.75 18.55 24.61
N ARG A 73 -6.00 18.56 23.50
CA ARG A 73 -5.82 19.78 22.68
C ARG A 73 -7.08 20.21 21.94
N GLY A 74 -8.03 19.30 21.69
CA GLY A 74 -9.20 19.56 20.87
C GLY A 74 -10.46 19.96 21.64
N LEU A 75 -10.38 20.11 22.97
CA LEU A 75 -11.52 20.39 23.83
C LEU A 75 -11.40 21.77 24.47
N ASP A 76 -12.07 22.74 23.86
CA ASP A 76 -12.15 24.09 24.40
C ASP A 76 -12.78 24.10 25.80
N PHE A 77 -12.19 24.89 26.70
CA PHE A 77 -12.67 25.08 28.08
C PHE A 77 -12.70 23.81 28.95
N ALA A 78 -12.04 22.73 28.54
CA ALA A 78 -11.87 21.54 29.38
C ALA A 78 -11.03 21.87 30.62
N LYS A 79 -11.32 21.19 31.74
CA LYS A 79 -10.46 21.27 32.94
C LYS A 79 -9.07 20.75 32.59
N LEU A 80 -8.04 21.37 33.18
CA LEU A 80 -6.66 20.90 33.09
C LEU A 80 -6.58 19.41 33.46
N GLY A 81 -6.12 18.58 32.51
CA GLY A 81 -5.99 17.14 32.69
C GLY A 81 -5.88 16.39 31.35
N SER A 82 -5.40 15.15 31.40
CA SER A 82 -5.41 14.27 30.22
C SER A 82 -6.83 13.76 29.97
N VAL A 83 -7.35 14.00 28.77
CA VAL A 83 -8.60 13.39 28.30
C VAL A 83 -8.25 12.30 27.31
N LEU A 84 -8.58 11.05 27.66
CA LEU A 84 -8.36 9.89 26.82
C LEU A 84 -9.68 9.39 26.21
N GLY A 85 -9.70 9.23 24.90
CA GLY A 85 -10.76 8.52 24.18
C GLY A 85 -10.29 7.12 23.81
N THR A 86 -11.12 6.11 24.01
CA THR A 86 -10.82 4.74 23.58
C THR A 86 -11.51 4.45 22.25
N VAL A 87 -10.74 3.94 21.29
CA VAL A 87 -11.24 3.53 19.98
C VAL A 87 -10.88 2.08 19.73
N THR A 88 -11.74 1.35 19.02
CA THR A 88 -11.43 0.01 18.50
C THR A 88 -11.33 0.11 16.98
N HIS A 89 -10.22 -0.37 16.41
CA HIS A 89 -9.95 -0.34 14.98
C HIS A 89 -9.41 -1.68 14.48
N LEU A 90 -9.43 -1.87 13.16
CA LEU A 90 -8.82 -3.03 12.54
C LEU A 90 -7.29 -2.99 12.77
N THR A 91 -6.67 -4.16 12.86
CA THR A 91 -5.23 -4.32 12.83
C THR A 91 -4.86 -5.64 12.14
N HIS A 92 -3.58 -5.83 11.85
CA HIS A 92 -3.02 -7.10 11.39
C HIS A 92 -1.76 -7.49 12.17
N HIS A 93 -1.37 -8.75 12.05
CA HIS A 93 -0.04 -9.18 12.49
C HIS A 93 1.01 -8.72 11.49
N ASP A 94 2.22 -8.42 11.98
CA ASP A 94 3.38 -8.15 11.14
C ASP A 94 3.69 -9.39 10.27
N PHE A 95 4.12 -9.14 9.04
CA PHE A 95 4.49 -10.19 8.09
C PHE A 95 5.64 -9.73 7.20
N VAL A 96 6.24 -10.67 6.47
CA VAL A 96 7.36 -10.42 5.56
C VAL A 96 7.01 -10.93 4.17
N TYR A 97 7.25 -10.12 3.14
CA TYR A 97 7.26 -10.58 1.76
C TYR A 97 8.58 -11.30 1.47
N ALA A 98 8.48 -12.51 0.92
CA ALA A 98 9.61 -13.26 0.41
C ALA A 98 9.48 -13.37 -1.12
N ILE A 99 10.45 -12.80 -1.84
CA ILE A 99 10.43 -12.74 -3.31
C ILE A 99 11.70 -13.39 -3.83
N THR A 100 11.58 -14.52 -4.53
CA THR A 100 12.73 -15.15 -5.18
C THR A 100 12.91 -14.55 -6.57
N VAL A 101 14.08 -13.98 -6.81
CA VAL A 101 14.43 -13.30 -8.06
C VAL A 101 15.74 -13.85 -8.60
N GLU A 102 15.90 -13.85 -9.92
CA GLU A 102 17.14 -14.23 -10.59
C GLU A 102 17.55 -13.16 -11.59
N ASN A 103 18.79 -12.68 -11.44
CA ASN A 103 19.44 -11.76 -12.36
C ASN A 103 20.48 -12.51 -13.19
N THR A 104 20.22 -12.67 -14.48
CA THR A 104 21.12 -13.36 -15.44
C THR A 104 22.06 -12.39 -16.17
N ARG A 105 22.13 -11.12 -15.75
CA ARG A 105 23.07 -10.14 -16.29
C ARG A 105 24.47 -10.36 -15.70
N VAL A 106 25.46 -9.66 -16.24
CA VAL A 106 26.87 -9.78 -15.82
C VAL A 106 27.21 -8.99 -14.55
N HIS A 107 26.34 -8.09 -14.12
CA HIS A 107 26.52 -7.23 -12.94
C HIS A 107 25.23 -7.13 -12.12
N GLU A 108 25.38 -6.70 -10.86
CA GLU A 108 24.26 -6.33 -9.99
C GLU A 108 23.45 -5.21 -10.63
N VAL A 109 22.12 -5.32 -10.55
CA VAL A 109 21.20 -4.29 -11.05
C VAL A 109 20.27 -3.84 -9.95
N THR A 110 19.78 -2.60 -10.01
CA THR A 110 18.76 -2.10 -9.09
C THR A 110 17.38 -2.24 -9.72
N GLY A 111 16.47 -2.92 -9.03
CA GLY A 111 15.07 -3.05 -9.45
C GLY A 111 14.14 -2.23 -8.57
N THR A 112 13.05 -1.71 -9.14
CA THR A 112 11.90 -1.21 -8.38
C THR A 112 10.91 -2.36 -8.20
N VAL A 113 10.76 -2.83 -6.98
CA VAL A 113 9.78 -3.85 -6.59
C VAL A 113 8.43 -3.18 -6.39
N ARG A 114 7.37 -3.72 -7.01
CA ARG A 114 6.00 -3.22 -6.96
C ARG A 114 5.09 -4.35 -6.50
N LEU A 115 4.44 -4.17 -5.36
CA LEU A 115 3.56 -5.18 -4.75
C LEU A 115 2.12 -4.71 -4.76
N PHE A 116 1.23 -5.56 -5.27
CA PHE A 116 -0.21 -5.32 -5.33
C PHE A 116 -0.99 -6.50 -4.80
N MET A 117 -2.24 -6.26 -4.41
CA MET A 117 -3.18 -7.31 -4.03
C MET A 117 -4.56 -7.04 -4.59
N ALA A 118 -5.26 -8.08 -5.01
CA ALA A 118 -6.68 -7.99 -5.37
C ALA A 118 -7.42 -9.25 -4.95
N PRO A 119 -8.75 -9.19 -4.70
CA PRO A 119 -9.54 -10.39 -4.60
C PRO A 119 -9.44 -11.18 -5.92
N ASN A 120 -9.53 -12.51 -5.81
CA ASN A 120 -9.61 -13.40 -6.97
C ASN A 120 -11.07 -13.72 -7.35
N ARG A 121 -12.04 -13.48 -6.44
CA ARG A 121 -13.46 -13.73 -6.66
C ARG A 121 -14.34 -12.52 -6.36
N ASN A 122 -15.48 -12.42 -7.04
CA ASN A 122 -16.51 -11.43 -6.77
C ASN A 122 -17.41 -11.84 -5.59
N ASP A 123 -18.42 -11.02 -5.29
CA ASP A 123 -19.41 -11.23 -4.24
C ASP A 123 -20.32 -12.46 -4.45
N LYS A 124 -20.43 -12.95 -5.68
CA LYS A 124 -21.14 -14.19 -6.04
C LYS A 124 -20.25 -15.43 -5.98
N GLY A 125 -18.94 -15.24 -5.80
CA GLY A 125 -17.95 -16.30 -5.77
C GLY A 125 -17.37 -16.67 -7.15
N ASP A 126 -17.71 -15.96 -8.22
CA ASP A 126 -17.12 -16.19 -9.55
C ASP A 126 -15.71 -15.61 -9.62
N TRP A 127 -14.86 -16.20 -10.47
CA TRP A 127 -13.52 -15.67 -10.73
C TRP A 127 -13.60 -14.32 -11.44
N LEU A 128 -12.82 -13.35 -10.96
CA LEU A 128 -12.68 -12.04 -11.61
C LEU A 128 -11.80 -12.16 -12.84
N ASN A 129 -12.21 -11.52 -13.94
CA ASN A 129 -11.31 -11.34 -15.08
C ASN A 129 -10.31 -10.19 -14.80
N LEU A 130 -9.30 -10.03 -15.67
CA LEU A 130 -8.26 -9.02 -15.46
C LEU A 130 -8.79 -7.58 -15.50
N GLU A 131 -9.82 -7.28 -16.31
CA GLU A 131 -10.40 -5.93 -16.40
C GLU A 131 -11.09 -5.53 -15.08
N GLU A 132 -11.71 -6.49 -14.40
CA GLU A 132 -12.29 -6.27 -13.07
C GLU A 132 -11.20 -6.24 -12.01
N GLN A 133 -10.30 -7.23 -12.03
CA GLN A 133 -9.26 -7.39 -11.03
C GLN A 133 -8.28 -6.22 -11.00
N ARG A 134 -7.89 -5.66 -12.17
CA ARG A 134 -6.98 -4.50 -12.25
C ARG A 134 -7.54 -3.27 -11.51
N ARG A 135 -8.86 -3.10 -11.46
CA ARG A 135 -9.52 -1.99 -10.76
C ARG A 135 -9.56 -2.18 -9.25
N LEU A 136 -9.30 -3.41 -8.79
CA LEU A 136 -9.29 -3.82 -7.39
C LEU A 136 -7.87 -4.07 -6.87
N MET A 137 -6.84 -3.89 -7.72
CA MET A 137 -5.44 -3.98 -7.33
C MET A 137 -5.08 -2.81 -6.41
N ILE A 138 -4.96 -3.10 -5.12
CA ILE A 138 -4.44 -2.16 -4.13
C ILE A 138 -2.93 -2.27 -4.08
N GLU A 139 -2.24 -1.13 -4.12
CA GLU A 139 -0.78 -1.06 -3.92
C GLU A 139 -0.47 -1.38 -2.44
N LEU A 140 0.45 -2.30 -2.19
CA LEU A 140 0.89 -2.67 -0.85
C LEU A 140 2.25 -2.04 -0.51
N ASP A 141 3.14 -2.00 -1.48
CA ASP A 141 4.49 -1.46 -1.31
C ASP A 141 5.13 -1.19 -2.67
N LYS A 142 6.08 -0.27 -2.66
CA LYS A 142 6.93 0.10 -3.78
C LYS A 142 8.27 0.58 -3.26
N PHE A 143 9.34 -0.12 -3.61
CA PHE A 143 10.68 0.15 -3.09
C PHE A 143 11.76 -0.29 -4.07
N THR A 144 12.96 0.29 -3.94
CA THR A 144 14.12 -0.09 -4.73
C THR A 144 14.95 -1.14 -4.01
N HIS A 145 15.55 -2.06 -4.76
CA HIS A 145 16.39 -3.10 -4.19
C HIS A 145 17.54 -3.47 -5.15
N PRO A 146 18.79 -3.58 -4.68
CA PRO A 146 19.88 -4.15 -5.46
C PRO A 146 19.70 -5.66 -5.61
N ILE A 147 19.91 -6.19 -6.82
CA ILE A 147 19.69 -7.59 -7.18
C ILE A 147 21.01 -8.18 -7.68
N PRO A 148 21.71 -8.97 -6.86
CA PRO A 148 22.99 -9.56 -7.23
C PRO A 148 22.82 -10.57 -8.37
N VAL A 149 23.90 -10.84 -9.11
CA VAL A 149 23.91 -11.85 -10.18
C VAL A 149 23.56 -13.24 -9.63
N GLY A 150 22.77 -13.99 -10.39
CA GLY A 150 22.24 -15.29 -9.99
C GLY A 150 20.93 -15.19 -9.22
N ARG A 151 20.58 -16.25 -8.50
CA ARG A 151 19.33 -16.35 -7.74
C ARG A 151 19.52 -15.80 -6.33
N SER A 152 18.60 -14.95 -5.89
CA SER A 152 18.56 -14.37 -4.55
C SER A 152 17.12 -14.26 -4.04
N THR A 153 16.95 -13.98 -2.75
CA THR A 153 15.63 -13.75 -2.14
C THR A 153 15.60 -12.37 -1.51
N ILE A 154 14.63 -11.56 -1.92
CA ILE A 154 14.34 -10.26 -1.33
C ILE A 154 13.40 -10.50 -0.15
N SER A 155 13.76 -9.98 1.02
CA SER A 155 12.94 -9.99 2.23
C SER A 155 12.52 -8.56 2.57
N ARG A 156 11.22 -8.33 2.69
CA ARG A 156 10.64 -6.99 2.94
C ARG A 156 9.57 -7.06 4.01
N ARG A 157 9.71 -6.31 5.10
CA ARG A 157 8.71 -6.32 6.18
C ARG A 157 7.51 -5.47 5.81
N SER A 158 6.32 -5.85 6.28
CA SER A 158 5.09 -5.05 6.14
C SER A 158 5.27 -3.63 6.69
N LEU A 159 5.99 -3.51 7.82
CA LEU A 159 6.28 -2.24 8.51
C LEU A 159 7.07 -1.24 7.66
N ASP A 160 7.77 -1.70 6.62
CA ASP A 160 8.59 -0.84 5.76
C ASP A 160 7.79 -0.31 4.55
N SER A 161 6.48 -0.61 4.46
CA SER A 161 5.63 -0.25 3.32
C SER A 161 5.66 1.25 3.00
N SER A 162 5.91 1.57 1.72
CA SER A 162 5.85 2.94 1.21
C SER A 162 4.43 3.50 1.07
N VAL A 163 3.40 2.69 1.30
CA VAL A 163 2.00 3.12 1.33
C VAL A 163 1.60 3.69 2.69
N THR A 164 2.21 3.17 3.76
CA THR A 164 1.71 3.40 5.11
C THR A 164 2.57 4.30 5.98
N ILE A 165 1.95 4.81 7.04
CA ILE A 165 2.59 5.47 8.16
C ILE A 165 2.36 4.68 9.47
N PRO A 166 3.32 4.65 10.41
CA PRO A 166 3.18 3.95 11.67
C PRO A 166 2.07 4.54 12.52
N TYR A 167 1.58 3.73 13.47
CA TYR A 167 0.51 4.08 14.40
C TYR A 167 0.76 5.43 15.08
N ASP A 168 1.97 5.65 15.59
CA ASP A 168 2.31 6.86 16.32
C ASP A 168 2.22 8.12 15.45
N ARG A 169 2.45 8.06 14.14
CA ARG A 169 2.25 9.23 13.27
C ARG A 169 0.79 9.52 12.99
N THR A 170 -0.06 8.49 12.94
CA THR A 170 -1.51 8.65 12.77
C THR A 170 -2.15 9.22 14.04
N PHE A 171 -1.74 8.75 15.22
CA PHE A 171 -2.41 9.00 16.49
C PHE A 171 -1.59 9.85 17.48
N ARG A 172 -0.47 10.43 17.06
CA ARG A 172 0.37 11.29 17.92
C ARG A 172 -0.42 12.42 18.54
N SER A 173 0.08 12.83 19.69
CA SER A 173 -0.38 14.00 20.42
C SER A 173 -0.31 15.24 19.54
N GLN A 174 -1.43 15.93 19.41
CA GLN A 174 -1.44 17.22 18.73
C GLN A 174 -0.69 18.28 19.55
N ASN A 175 -0.39 18.08 20.84
CA ASN A 175 0.41 19.04 21.62
C ASN A 175 1.83 19.25 21.07
N GLU A 176 2.34 18.31 20.28
CA GLU A 176 3.67 18.37 19.66
C GLU A 176 3.68 19.18 18.36
N ARG A 177 2.49 19.55 17.84
CA ARG A 177 2.36 20.39 16.65
C ARG A 177 2.78 21.83 16.96
N SER A 178 3.87 22.27 16.35
CA SER A 178 4.27 23.68 16.29
C SER A 178 3.35 24.47 15.37
N GLY A 179 3.04 25.72 15.75
CA GLY A 179 2.25 26.63 14.92
C GLY A 179 0.76 26.28 14.78
N ASP A 180 0.07 27.14 14.04
CA ASP A 180 -1.37 27.04 13.79
C ASP A 180 -1.68 26.19 12.53
N PRO A 181 -2.92 25.71 12.38
CA PRO A 181 -3.43 25.15 11.12
C PRO A 181 -3.05 25.99 9.89
N GLY A 182 -2.28 25.39 8.97
CA GLY A 182 -1.88 26.04 7.70
C GLY A 182 -0.65 26.94 7.78
N SER A 183 0.02 27.05 8.93
CA SER A 183 1.26 27.83 9.05
C SER A 183 2.48 27.07 8.52
N ALA A 184 3.55 27.81 8.16
CA ALA A 184 4.80 27.21 7.68
C ALA A 184 5.47 26.33 8.76
N GLU A 185 5.34 26.73 10.03
CA GLU A 185 5.88 26.03 11.19
C GLU A 185 5.16 24.70 11.44
N ALA A 186 3.91 24.56 11.00
CA ALA A 186 3.14 23.33 11.12
C ALA A 186 3.25 22.41 9.90
N ALA A 187 3.75 22.92 8.77
CA ALA A 187 3.71 22.23 7.48
C ALA A 187 4.45 20.88 7.49
N GLU A 188 5.60 20.80 8.17
CA GLU A 188 6.33 19.54 8.31
C GLU A 188 5.55 18.52 9.13
N PHE A 189 5.04 18.96 10.28
CA PHE A 189 4.20 18.13 11.12
C PHE A 189 3.01 17.62 10.30
N ASP A 190 2.24 18.49 9.66
CA ASP A 190 1.07 18.10 8.88
C ASP A 190 1.39 17.14 7.74
N PHE A 191 2.48 17.39 7.00
CA PHE A 191 2.93 16.49 5.93
C PHE A 191 3.26 15.09 6.47
N CYS A 192 3.93 15.00 7.61
CA CYS A 192 4.23 13.73 8.27
C CYS A 192 2.99 12.95 8.72
N GLY A 193 1.82 13.60 8.82
CA GLY A 193 0.54 12.95 9.07
C GLY A 193 -0.11 12.39 7.81
N CYS A 194 0.41 12.70 6.62
CA CYS A 194 -0.08 12.13 5.37
C CYS A 194 0.46 10.71 5.20
N GLY A 195 -0.47 9.79 4.95
CA GLY A 195 -0.23 8.45 4.43
C GLY A 195 -1.20 7.45 5.03
N TRP A 196 -1.25 6.25 4.47
CA TRP A 196 -2.26 5.28 4.88
C TRP A 196 -1.94 4.72 6.28
N PRO A 197 -2.90 4.60 7.22
CA PRO A 197 -2.58 4.04 8.53
C PRO A 197 -2.09 2.59 8.41
N HIS A 198 -0.94 2.25 9.01
CA HIS A 198 -0.36 0.92 8.86
C HIS A 198 -1.31 -0.21 9.26
N HIS A 199 -2.11 -0.01 10.31
CA HIS A 199 -3.11 -0.99 10.76
C HIS A 199 -4.23 -1.29 9.74
N LEU A 200 -4.30 -0.55 8.63
CA LEU A 200 -5.21 -0.74 7.49
C LEU A 200 -4.49 -1.20 6.21
N LEU A 201 -3.21 -1.59 6.25
CA LEU A 201 -2.44 -1.99 5.06
C LEU A 201 -3.14 -3.08 4.24
N ILE A 202 -3.77 -4.04 4.91
CA ILE A 202 -4.47 -5.17 4.28
C ILE A 202 -5.97 -5.13 4.58
N PRO A 203 -6.82 -5.65 3.66
CA PRO A 203 -8.25 -5.77 3.92
C PRO A 203 -8.56 -6.63 5.15
N LYS A 204 -9.74 -6.42 5.75
CA LYS A 204 -10.20 -7.18 6.92
C LYS A 204 -10.18 -8.70 6.70
N GLY A 205 -10.59 -9.18 5.53
CA GLY A 205 -10.83 -10.59 5.30
C GLY A 205 -12.07 -11.12 6.07
N THR A 206 -12.15 -12.44 6.24
CA THR A 206 -13.29 -13.13 6.88
C THR A 206 -12.82 -14.20 7.86
N ALA A 207 -13.70 -14.66 8.75
CA ALA A 207 -13.36 -15.75 9.68
C ALA A 207 -13.02 -17.06 8.95
N SER A 208 -13.75 -17.38 7.87
CA SER A 208 -13.49 -18.54 7.01
C SER A 208 -12.25 -18.38 6.13
N GLY A 209 -11.71 -17.16 6.03
CA GLY A 209 -10.62 -16.79 5.15
C GLY A 209 -11.12 -16.17 3.85
N PHE A 210 -10.49 -15.06 3.48
CA PHE A 210 -10.74 -14.33 2.24
C PHE A 210 -9.55 -14.50 1.32
N THR A 211 -9.76 -15.12 0.16
CA THR A 211 -8.69 -15.37 -0.81
C THR A 211 -8.38 -14.09 -1.57
N MET A 212 -7.10 -13.84 -1.78
CA MET A 212 -6.60 -12.74 -2.58
C MET A 212 -5.40 -13.20 -3.39
N THR A 213 -5.15 -12.56 -4.52
CA THR A 213 -3.93 -12.76 -5.29
C THR A 213 -2.95 -11.65 -4.93
N LEU A 214 -1.77 -12.05 -4.44
CA LEU A 214 -0.60 -11.20 -4.29
C LEU A 214 0.13 -11.16 -5.63
N PHE A 215 0.46 -9.97 -6.10
CA PHE A 215 1.19 -9.73 -7.33
C PHE A 215 2.49 -9.00 -7.03
N CYS A 216 3.57 -9.45 -7.65
CA CYS A 216 4.87 -8.78 -7.64
C CYS A 216 5.31 -8.50 -9.07
N MET A 217 5.82 -7.29 -9.30
CA MET A 217 6.55 -6.91 -10.50
C MET A 217 7.85 -6.25 -10.10
N ILE A 218 8.94 -6.56 -10.80
CA ILE A 218 10.21 -5.85 -10.66
C ILE A 218 10.52 -5.11 -11.97
N THR A 219 10.62 -3.79 -11.91
CA THR A 219 10.97 -2.92 -13.05
C THR A 219 12.39 -2.38 -12.96
N ASN A 220 12.92 -1.93 -14.10
CA ASN A 220 14.24 -1.30 -14.18
C ASN A 220 14.25 0.06 -13.44
N TRP A 221 15.00 0.17 -12.34
CA TRP A 221 15.07 1.42 -11.58
C TRP A 221 15.58 2.60 -12.41
N GLU A 222 16.50 2.38 -13.35
CA GLU A 222 17.05 3.44 -14.21
C GLU A 222 15.97 4.12 -15.08
N GLU A 223 14.92 3.39 -15.45
CA GLU A 223 13.79 3.92 -16.22
C GLU A 223 12.72 4.55 -15.33
N ASP A 224 12.63 4.09 -14.09
CA ASP A 224 11.62 4.53 -13.13
C ASP A 224 12.06 5.77 -12.36
N ARG A 225 13.36 5.96 -12.13
CA ARG A 225 13.87 7.02 -11.25
C ARG A 225 13.57 8.41 -11.80
N VAL A 226 13.32 9.34 -10.88
CA VAL A 226 13.35 10.77 -11.16
C VAL A 226 14.65 11.32 -10.60
N ASP A 227 15.45 11.99 -11.43
CA ASP A 227 16.72 12.58 -10.99
C ASP A 227 16.47 13.75 -10.03
N GLN A 228 16.50 13.46 -8.73
CA GLN A 228 16.37 14.39 -7.61
C GLN A 228 16.95 13.75 -6.35
N ASP A 229 17.31 14.58 -5.37
CA ASP A 229 17.61 14.08 -4.04
C ASP A 229 16.30 13.70 -3.31
N THR A 230 16.29 12.54 -2.65
CA THR A 230 15.14 11.99 -1.93
C THR A 230 15.33 12.00 -0.42
N VAL A 231 16.44 12.58 0.07
CA VAL A 231 16.69 12.78 1.49
C VAL A 231 15.72 13.84 2.01
N GLY A 232 15.03 13.51 3.10
CA GLY A 232 14.04 14.36 3.73
C GLY A 232 13.41 13.71 4.95
N VAL A 233 12.60 14.49 5.66
CA VAL A 233 11.80 14.02 6.80
C VAL A 233 10.50 13.40 6.25
N CYS A 234 10.03 12.31 6.87
CA CYS A 234 8.79 11.61 6.51
C CYS A 234 8.78 11.07 5.07
N SER A 235 9.78 10.24 4.76
CA SER A 235 9.99 9.54 3.48
C SER A 235 9.26 8.19 3.36
N ASP A 236 8.29 7.95 4.23
CA ASP A 236 7.35 6.83 4.24
C ASP A 236 5.93 7.33 3.98
N GLY A 237 5.03 6.46 3.49
CA GLY A 237 3.72 6.90 2.94
C GLY A 237 3.81 7.58 1.56
N VAL A 238 4.99 7.57 0.94
CA VAL A 238 5.32 8.21 -0.34
C VAL A 238 4.42 7.75 -1.49
N ALA A 239 3.92 6.51 -1.46
CA ALA A 239 3.10 5.99 -2.55
C ALA A 239 1.86 6.86 -2.80
N TYR A 240 1.22 7.39 -1.74
CA TYR A 240 0.01 8.21 -1.82
C TYR A 240 0.26 9.70 -1.53
N CYS A 241 1.32 10.04 -0.79
CA CYS A 241 1.61 11.42 -0.39
C CYS A 241 2.72 12.09 -1.21
N GLY A 242 3.47 11.32 -2.00
CA GLY A 242 4.66 11.80 -2.67
C GLY A 242 5.76 12.21 -1.67
N LEU A 243 6.64 13.11 -2.12
CA LEU A 243 7.71 13.67 -1.31
C LEU A 243 7.47 15.16 -1.15
N ARG A 244 7.60 15.68 0.08
CA ARG A 244 7.43 17.10 0.37
C ARG A 244 8.40 17.94 -0.47
N ASP A 245 7.87 18.95 -1.15
CA ASP A 245 8.62 19.92 -1.97
C ASP A 245 9.49 19.28 -3.08
N ARG A 246 9.16 18.06 -3.49
CA ARG A 246 9.90 17.25 -4.47
C ARG A 246 8.92 16.66 -5.50
N LYS A 247 9.46 16.11 -6.58
CA LYS A 247 8.64 15.36 -7.56
C LYS A 247 8.28 13.99 -7.01
N TYR A 248 7.18 13.41 -7.48
CA TYR A 248 6.86 12.02 -7.20
C TYR A 248 8.03 11.11 -7.67
N PRO A 249 8.56 10.21 -6.82
CA PRO A 249 9.84 9.54 -7.08
C PRO A 249 9.74 8.32 -8.01
N ASP A 250 8.74 8.28 -8.90
CA ASP A 250 8.52 7.23 -9.90
C ASP A 250 7.98 7.87 -11.19
N ARG A 251 8.64 7.61 -12.31
CA ARG A 251 8.24 8.13 -13.63
C ARG A 251 7.06 7.39 -14.23
N ARG A 252 6.76 6.16 -13.75
CA ARG A 252 5.61 5.40 -14.21
C ARG A 252 4.32 6.07 -13.73
N ALA A 253 3.21 5.80 -14.41
CA ALA A 253 1.91 6.26 -13.96
C ALA A 253 1.59 5.67 -12.58
N MET A 254 0.98 6.46 -11.69
CA MET A 254 0.44 5.93 -10.44
C MET A 254 -0.56 4.80 -10.76
N GLY A 255 -0.38 3.64 -10.13
CA GLY A 255 -1.13 2.41 -10.43
C GLY A 255 -0.52 1.51 -11.51
N PHE A 256 0.63 1.86 -12.10
CA PHE A 256 1.34 0.97 -13.03
C PHE A 256 1.64 -0.39 -12.36
N PRO A 257 1.36 -1.53 -13.02
CA PRO A 257 0.95 -1.66 -14.43
C PRO A 257 -0.57 -1.79 -14.67
N PHE A 258 -1.40 -1.62 -13.63
CA PHE A 258 -2.84 -1.88 -13.66
C PHE A 258 -3.73 -0.67 -13.97
N ASP A 259 -3.12 0.52 -14.12
CA ASP A 259 -3.83 1.76 -14.46
C ASP A 259 -4.43 1.75 -15.88
N ARG A 260 -3.98 0.83 -16.75
CA ARG A 260 -4.48 0.66 -18.13
C ARG A 260 -5.08 -0.72 -18.34
N ARG A 261 -5.90 -0.83 -19.38
CA ARG A 261 -6.41 -2.13 -19.87
C ARG A 261 -5.27 -2.96 -20.44
N ALA A 262 -5.35 -4.27 -20.28
CA ALA A 262 -4.47 -5.23 -20.93
C ALA A 262 -5.24 -5.98 -22.02
N SER A 263 -4.51 -6.56 -22.98
CA SER A 263 -5.09 -7.49 -23.97
C SER A 263 -5.41 -8.86 -23.37
N ALA A 264 -4.74 -9.23 -22.28
CA ALA A 264 -4.96 -10.46 -21.54
C ALA A 264 -6.35 -10.48 -20.87
N SER A 265 -6.97 -11.67 -20.85
CA SER A 265 -8.30 -11.85 -20.24
C SER A 265 -8.21 -12.18 -18.75
N VAL A 266 -7.15 -12.87 -18.35
CA VAL A 266 -6.86 -13.27 -16.98
C VAL A 266 -5.45 -12.85 -16.58
N LEU A 267 -5.21 -12.66 -15.29
CA LEU A 267 -3.92 -12.18 -14.78
C LEU A 267 -2.74 -13.08 -15.17
N GLN A 268 -2.94 -14.40 -15.27
CA GLN A 268 -1.87 -15.33 -15.65
C GLN A 268 -1.33 -15.10 -17.07
N GLU A 269 -2.19 -14.67 -18.00
CA GLU A 269 -1.81 -14.34 -19.38
C GLU A 269 -1.09 -12.99 -19.48
N PHE A 270 -1.23 -12.14 -18.46
CA PHE A 270 -0.59 -10.82 -18.39
C PHE A 270 0.87 -10.88 -17.92
N LEU A 271 1.26 -11.96 -17.23
CA LEU A 271 2.56 -12.05 -16.58
C LEU A 271 3.71 -12.08 -17.58
N THR A 272 4.73 -11.30 -17.29
CA THR A 272 6.07 -11.38 -17.90
C THR A 272 7.05 -12.06 -16.95
N LEU A 273 8.27 -12.36 -17.41
CA LEU A 273 9.28 -13.05 -16.58
C LEU A 273 9.63 -12.29 -15.29
N ASN A 274 9.56 -10.97 -15.31
CA ASN A 274 9.80 -10.09 -14.15
C ASN A 274 8.54 -9.88 -13.28
N MET A 275 7.52 -10.72 -13.44
CA MET A 275 6.30 -10.73 -12.63
C MET A 275 6.05 -12.12 -12.05
N ALA A 276 5.45 -12.15 -10.86
CA ALA A 276 4.95 -13.38 -10.26
C ALA A 276 3.69 -13.10 -9.45
N THR A 277 2.89 -14.13 -9.25
CA THR A 277 1.70 -14.09 -8.40
C THR A 277 1.71 -15.24 -7.41
N SER A 278 0.99 -15.06 -6.31
CA SER A 278 0.61 -16.15 -5.41
C SER A 278 -0.76 -15.89 -4.81
N ASP A 279 -1.49 -16.97 -4.55
CA ASP A 279 -2.72 -16.86 -3.77
C ASP A 279 -2.38 -16.86 -2.27
N ILE A 280 -3.02 -15.94 -1.57
CA ILE A 280 -2.92 -15.77 -0.12
C ILE A 280 -4.31 -15.76 0.50
N ILE A 281 -4.37 -16.05 1.79
CA ILE A 281 -5.63 -16.03 2.55
C ILE A 281 -5.55 -15.09 3.74
N ILE A 282 -6.54 -14.20 3.86
CA ILE A 282 -6.67 -13.29 5.00
C ILE A 282 -7.76 -13.79 5.93
N ARG A 283 -7.39 -14.15 7.16
CA ARG A 283 -8.32 -14.61 8.19
C ARG A 283 -8.53 -13.55 9.26
N PHE A 284 -9.79 -13.18 9.46
CA PHE A 284 -10.20 -12.27 10.51
C PHE A 284 -10.49 -13.02 11.81
N LYS A 285 -9.87 -12.61 12.91
CA LYS A 285 -10.21 -13.06 14.26
C LYS A 285 -11.05 -12.00 14.96
N ASP A 286 -12.26 -12.36 15.34
CA ASP A 286 -13.17 -11.46 16.06
C ASP A 286 -12.83 -11.41 17.56
N GLU A 287 -11.62 -10.93 17.85
CA GLU A 287 -11.14 -10.68 19.20
C GLU A 287 -10.46 -9.33 19.26
N ILE A 288 -10.57 -8.68 20.40
CA ILE A 288 -9.95 -7.40 20.67
C ILE A 288 -8.67 -7.64 21.46
N ARG A 289 -7.53 -7.16 20.95
CA ARG A 289 -6.32 -6.96 21.76
C ARG A 289 -6.22 -5.50 22.19
N ASP A 290 -5.64 -5.24 23.34
CA ASP A 290 -5.25 -3.88 23.71
C ASP A 290 -3.93 -3.52 23.01
N HIS A 291 -3.83 -2.29 22.53
CA HIS A 291 -2.61 -1.77 21.92
C HIS A 291 -1.49 -1.74 22.96
N GLN A 292 -0.40 -2.44 22.67
CA GLN A 292 0.80 -2.41 23.50
C GLN A 292 1.76 -1.39 22.89
N LYS A 293 2.09 -0.34 23.65
CA LYS A 293 3.22 0.52 23.32
C LYS A 293 4.48 -0.35 23.32
N LYS A 294 5.17 -0.44 22.19
CA LYS A 294 6.53 -0.98 22.16
C LYS A 294 7.43 0.12 22.74
N ASP A 295 8.08 -0.16 23.87
CA ASP A 295 9.10 0.70 24.47
C ASP A 295 10.31 0.88 23.53
#